data_AF-A0A7V0J144-F1
#
_entry.id   AF-A0A7V0J144-F1
#
_cell.length_a   1.000
_cell.length_b   1.000
_cell.length_c   1.000
_cell.angle_alpha   90.00
_cell.angle_beta   90.00
_cell.angle_gamma   90.00
#
_symmetry.space_group_name_H-M   'P 1'
#
loop_
_entity.id
_entity.type
_entity.pdbx_description
1 polymer ?
#
loop_
_entity_poly.entity_id
_entity_poly.type
_entity_poly.pdbx_seq_one_letter_code
_entity_poly.pdbx_strand_id
1 'polypeptide(L)'
;MAISLIGKVLLDDPSRLRSLLDAWIADEDLWIRRTAILAQLEHKERTDPDRLFDYCPRRAHEKEFFTRKAIGWVLREYAKTDVAAVSRFLLEHGRNSSDQVFGKRRST
;
A
#
# COMPACT_ATOMS: atom_id res chain seq x y z
N MET A 1 -5.73 -11.94 8.79
CA MET A 1 -7.07 -12.39 9.25
C MET A 1 -8.19 -11.39 8.94
N ALA A 2 -8.00 -10.06 8.89
CA ALA A 2 -9.03 -9.12 8.39
C ALA A 2 -8.89 -8.75 6.89
N ILE A 3 -7.66 -8.73 6.36
CA ILE A 3 -7.34 -8.33 4.97
C ILE A 3 -8.06 -9.20 3.92
N SER A 4 -8.14 -10.51 4.16
CA SER A 4 -8.71 -11.48 3.22
C SER A 4 -10.22 -11.28 2.98
N LEU A 5 -10.98 -10.85 4.01
CA LEU A 5 -12.42 -10.64 3.86
C LEU A 5 -12.72 -9.38 3.05
N ILE A 6 -12.03 -8.28 3.36
CA ILE A 6 -12.18 -7.00 2.67
C ILE A 6 -11.68 -7.12 1.22
N GLY A 7 -10.57 -7.84 1.00
CA GLY A 7 -10.07 -8.13 -0.34
C GLY A 7 -11.09 -8.91 -1.18
N LYS A 8 -11.70 -9.95 -0.63
CA LYS A 8 -12.74 -10.72 -1.34
C LYS A 8 -13.97 -9.87 -1.67
N VAL A 9 -14.44 -9.05 -0.73
CA VAL A 9 -15.57 -8.13 -1.00
C VAL A 9 -15.21 -7.08 -2.05
N LEU A 10 -13.94 -6.64 -2.15
CA LEU A 10 -13.51 -5.68 -3.18
C LEU A 10 -13.70 -6.23 -4.59
N LEU A 11 -13.60 -7.55 -4.72
CA LEU A 11 -13.69 -8.24 -6.00
C LEU A 11 -15.14 -8.48 -6.40
N ASP A 12 -16.05 -8.56 -5.43
CA ASP A 12 -17.49 -8.79 -5.65
C ASP A 12 -18.28 -7.47 -5.84
N ASP A 13 -17.92 -6.38 -5.13
CA ASP A 13 -18.46 -5.01 -5.35
C ASP A 13 -17.34 -3.96 -5.36
N PRO A 14 -16.64 -3.81 -6.50
CA PRO A 14 -15.50 -2.91 -6.60
C PRO A 14 -15.88 -1.44 -6.40
N SER A 15 -17.07 -1.03 -6.86
CA SER A 15 -17.52 0.36 -6.82
C SER A 15 -17.69 0.88 -5.39
N ARG A 16 -18.46 0.17 -4.57
CA ARG A 16 -18.77 0.61 -3.20
C ARG A 16 -17.54 0.55 -2.31
N LEU A 17 -16.74 -0.51 -2.45
CA LEU A 17 -15.59 -0.68 -1.60
C LEU A 17 -14.44 0.25 -1.97
N ARG A 18 -14.30 0.66 -3.24
CA ARG A 18 -13.37 1.72 -3.64
C ARG A 18 -13.65 3.04 -2.92
N SER A 19 -14.91 3.49 -2.90
CA SER A 19 -15.28 4.71 -2.16
C SER A 19 -15.05 4.58 -0.66
N LEU A 20 -15.23 3.39 -0.09
CA LEU A 20 -14.93 3.13 1.32
C LEU A 20 -13.42 3.22 1.60
N LEU A 21 -12.59 2.65 0.72
CA LEU A 21 -11.13 2.71 0.84
C LEU A 21 -10.61 4.14 0.70
N ASP A 22 -11.22 4.95 -0.17
CA ASP A 22 -10.92 6.39 -0.30
C ASP A 22 -11.22 7.17 0.98
N ALA A 23 -12.29 6.83 1.69
CA ALA A 23 -12.59 7.41 2.99
C ALA A 23 -11.60 6.93 4.06
N TRP A 24 -11.31 5.63 4.07
CA TRP A 24 -10.45 5.01 5.07
C TRP A 24 -9.00 5.46 5.03
N ILE A 25 -8.46 5.82 3.86
CA ILE A 25 -7.09 6.35 3.78
C ILE A 25 -6.95 7.74 4.43
N ALA A 26 -8.07 8.43 4.67
CA ALA A 26 -8.14 9.73 5.33
C ALA A 26 -8.60 9.64 6.80
N ASP A 27 -8.89 8.44 7.31
CA ASP A 27 -9.39 8.23 8.67
C ASP A 27 -8.35 8.62 9.73
N GLU A 28 -8.79 8.98 10.94
CA GLU A 28 -7.91 9.32 12.07
C GLU A 28 -7.29 8.07 12.70
N ASP A 29 -7.96 6.92 12.61
CA ASP A 29 -7.45 5.65 13.13
C ASP A 29 -6.41 5.04 12.18
N LEU A 30 -5.21 4.83 12.73
CA LEU A 30 -4.08 4.17 12.08
C LEU A 30 -4.45 2.81 11.45
N TRP A 31 -5.25 2.00 12.15
CA TRP A 31 -5.60 0.66 11.73
C TRP A 31 -6.58 0.66 10.56
N ILE A 32 -7.45 1.67 10.49
CA ILE A 32 -8.36 1.89 9.36
C ILE A 32 -7.55 2.28 8.12
N ARG A 33 -6.64 3.26 8.24
CA ARG A 33 -5.74 3.65 7.14
C ARG A 33 -4.87 2.48 6.67
N ARG A 34 -4.32 1.70 7.60
CA ARG A 34 -3.53 0.50 7.29
C ARG A 34 -4.34 -0.54 6.54
N THR A 35 -5.60 -0.71 6.90
CA THR A 35 -6.51 -1.62 6.21
C THR A 35 -6.75 -1.15 4.78
N ALA A 36 -6.92 0.16 4.56
CA ALA A 36 -7.06 0.73 3.21
C ALA A 36 -5.84 0.43 2.31
N ILE A 37 -4.63 0.55 2.86
CA ILE A 37 -3.38 0.24 2.15
C ILE A 37 -3.30 -1.26 1.83
N LEU A 38 -3.58 -2.12 2.82
CA LEU A 38 -3.44 -3.58 2.68
C LEU A 38 -4.59 -4.25 1.93
N ALA A 39 -5.70 -3.55 1.67
CA ALA A 39 -6.90 -4.11 1.06
C ALA A 39 -6.65 -4.80 -0.29
N GLN A 40 -5.62 -4.37 -1.02
CA GLN A 40 -5.27 -4.90 -2.34
C GLN A 40 -4.08 -5.88 -2.33
N LEU A 41 -3.54 -6.23 -1.16
CA LEU A 41 -2.27 -6.96 -1.05
C LEU A 41 -2.25 -8.27 -1.86
N GLU A 42 -3.34 -9.02 -1.89
CA GLU A 42 -3.40 -10.34 -2.53
C GLU A 42 -4.13 -10.33 -3.89
N HIS A 43 -4.35 -9.16 -4.49
CA HIS A 43 -5.18 -9.04 -5.70
C HIS A 43 -4.42 -9.30 -7.01
N LYS A 44 -3.08 -9.29 -6.98
CA LYS A 44 -2.23 -9.61 -8.14
C LYS A 44 -2.66 -8.83 -9.39
N GLU A 45 -3.07 -9.50 -10.46
CA GLU A 45 -3.51 -8.88 -11.72
C GLU A 45 -4.79 -8.04 -11.58
N ARG A 46 -5.56 -8.23 -10.49
CA ARG A 46 -6.76 -7.44 -10.18
C ARG A 46 -6.50 -6.23 -9.29
N THR A 47 -5.23 -5.96 -8.97
CA THR A 47 -4.85 -4.75 -8.25
C THR A 47 -5.16 -3.53 -9.11
N ASP A 48 -5.71 -2.48 -8.48
CA ASP A 48 -5.82 -1.15 -9.05
C ASP A 48 -4.53 -0.37 -8.70
N PRO A 49 -3.56 -0.29 -9.64
CA PRO A 49 -2.29 0.39 -9.39
C PRO A 49 -2.46 1.88 -9.20
N ASP A 50 -3.42 2.52 -9.87
CA ASP A 50 -3.63 3.97 -9.77
C ASP A 50 -3.98 4.36 -8.34
N ARG A 51 -4.90 3.61 -7.71
CA ARG A 51 -5.25 3.81 -6.29
C ARG A 51 -4.13 3.42 -5.35
N LEU A 52 -3.43 2.32 -5.63
CA LEU A 52 -2.30 1.90 -4.81
C LEU A 52 -1.24 3.00 -4.74
N PHE A 53 -0.84 3.53 -5.90
CA PHE A 53 0.17 4.57 -6.00
C PHE A 53 -0.33 5.94 -5.56
N ASP A 54 -1.63 6.20 -5.53
CA ASP A 54 -2.22 7.41 -4.92
C ASP A 54 -2.22 7.35 -3.38
N TYR A 55 -2.50 6.20 -2.77
CA TYR A 55 -2.56 6.05 -1.31
C TYR A 55 -1.17 6.15 -0.66
N CYS A 56 -0.14 5.64 -1.33
CA CYS A 56 1.24 5.63 -0.82
C CYS A 56 1.79 7.04 -0.47
N PRO A 57 1.81 8.05 -1.37
CA PRO A 57 2.34 9.38 -1.09
C PRO A 57 1.48 10.13 -0.07
N ARG A 58 0.15 9.93 -0.06
CA ARG A 58 -0.76 10.53 0.93
C ARG A 58 -0.41 10.17 2.36
N ARG A 59 0.27 9.05 2.59
CA ARG A 59 0.66 8.57 3.91
C ARG A 59 2.16 8.42 4.12
N ALA A 60 2.97 8.71 3.10
CA ALA A 60 4.43 8.60 3.17
C ALA A 60 5.06 9.56 4.20
N HIS A 61 4.39 10.66 4.55
CA HIS A 61 4.83 11.61 5.56
C HIS A 61 4.59 11.14 7.01
N GLU A 62 3.81 10.08 7.21
CA GLU A 62 3.52 9.56 8.55
C GLU A 62 4.77 8.89 9.18
N LYS A 63 5.09 9.29 10.41
CA LYS A 63 6.17 8.70 11.21
C LYS A 63 5.79 7.33 11.79
N GLU A 64 4.56 6.89 11.58
CA GLU A 64 4.07 5.59 12.04
C GLU A 64 4.75 4.42 11.33
N PHE A 65 5.38 3.56 12.13
CA PHE A 65 6.14 2.42 11.65
C PHE A 65 5.26 1.42 10.87
N PHE A 66 4.04 1.16 11.36
CA PHE A 66 3.13 0.17 10.77
C PHE A 66 2.59 0.59 9.40
N THR A 67 2.32 1.88 9.20
CA THR A 67 1.87 2.42 7.90
C THR A 67 2.97 2.29 6.85
N ARG A 68 4.20 2.73 7.17
CA ARG A 68 5.34 2.60 6.23
C ARG A 68 5.64 1.15 5.87
N LYS A 69 5.54 0.23 6.84
CA LYS A 69 5.71 -1.20 6.59
C LYS A 69 4.60 -1.76 5.69
N ALA A 70 3.36 -1.33 5.88
CA ALA A 70 2.25 -1.72 5.01
C ALA A 70 2.50 -1.26 3.57
N ILE A 71 2.90 -0.01 3.35
CA ILE A 71 3.27 0.51 2.02
C ILE A 71 4.36 -0.35 1.39
N GLY A 72 5.45 -0.61 2.11
CA GLY A 72 6.54 -1.44 1.61
C GLY A 72 6.11 -2.88 1.28
N TRP A 73 5.19 -3.47 2.04
CA TRP A 73 4.65 -4.79 1.75
C TRP A 73 3.79 -4.82 0.49
N VAL A 74 2.91 -3.85 0.30
CA VAL A 74 2.03 -3.83 -0.90
C VAL A 74 2.83 -3.55 -2.16
N LEU A 75 3.80 -2.62 -2.12
CA LEU A 75 4.70 -2.38 -3.24
C LEU A 75 5.54 -3.61 -3.59
N ARG A 76 6.07 -4.32 -2.57
CA ARG A 76 6.83 -5.56 -2.78
C ARG A 76 5.95 -6.67 -3.36
N GLU A 77 4.71 -6.78 -2.91
CA GLU A 77 3.80 -7.81 -3.40
C GLU A 77 3.37 -7.50 -4.84
N TYR A 78 3.02 -6.24 -5.14
CA TYR A 78 2.66 -5.80 -6.48
C TYR A 78 3.83 -5.87 -7.47
N ALA A 79 5.08 -5.69 -7.01
CA ALA A 79 6.27 -5.87 -7.85
C ALA A 79 6.43 -7.30 -8.41
N LYS A 80 5.77 -8.30 -7.81
CA LYS A 80 5.70 -9.66 -8.38
C LYS A 80 4.81 -9.73 -9.63
N THR A 81 3.88 -8.78 -9.77
CA THR A 81 2.98 -8.65 -10.92
C THR A 81 3.53 -7.65 -11.95
N ASP A 82 3.95 -6.46 -11.51
CA ASP A 82 4.54 -5.43 -12.38
C ASP A 82 5.72 -4.73 -11.70
N VAL A 83 6.93 -5.21 -12.01
CA VAL A 83 8.17 -4.63 -11.50
C VAL A 83 8.49 -3.26 -12.09
N ALA A 84 8.06 -2.99 -13.33
CA ALA A 84 8.36 -1.74 -14.02
C ALA A 84 7.55 -0.58 -13.43
N ALA A 85 6.26 -0.80 -13.16
CA ALA A 85 5.38 0.16 -12.51
C ALA A 85 5.90 0.56 -11.11
N VAL A 86 6.27 -0.44 -10.28
CA VAL A 86 6.82 -0.18 -8.94
C VAL A 86 8.16 0.54 -9.02
N SER A 87 9.04 0.17 -9.96
CA SER A 87 10.34 0.84 -10.13
C SER A 87 10.16 2.31 -10.52
N ARG A 88 9.25 2.60 -11.45
CA ARG A 88 8.92 3.98 -11.83
C ARG A 88 8.38 4.78 -10.65
N PHE A 89 7.43 4.22 -9.90
CA PHE A 89 6.88 4.84 -8.70
C PHE A 89 7.98 5.18 -7.69
N LEU A 90 8.89 4.24 -7.43
CA LEU A 90 10.02 4.43 -6.52
C LEU A 90 11.05 5.44 -7.04
N LEU A 91 11.25 5.57 -8.35
CA LEU A 91 12.13 6.61 -8.90
C LEU A 91 11.52 8.01 -8.74
N GLU A 92 10.21 8.13 -8.94
CA GLU A 92 9.48 9.39 -8.80
C GLU A 92 9.38 9.84 -7.33
N HIS A 93 9.26 8.92 -6.38
CA HIS A 93 9.02 9.22 -4.96
C HIS A 93 10.20 8.86 -4.01
N GLY A 94 11.19 8.12 -4.49
CA GLY A 94 12.28 7.53 -3.69
C GLY A 94 13.35 8.52 -3.23
N ARG A 95 13.45 9.71 -3.84
CA ARG A 95 14.41 10.74 -3.41
C ARG A 95 14.18 11.26 -1.98
N ASN A 96 13.04 10.95 -1.35
CA ASN A 96 12.74 11.30 0.05
C ASN A 96 12.71 10.08 1.02
N SER A 97 12.93 8.85 0.56
CA SER A 97 12.63 7.64 1.37
C SER A 97 13.73 6.56 1.40
N SER A 98 14.86 6.79 0.73
CA SER A 98 16.01 5.87 0.69
C SER A 98 16.55 5.44 2.07
N ASP A 99 16.32 6.22 3.12
CA ASP A 99 16.85 5.91 4.47
C ASP A 99 15.89 5.14 5.39
N GLN A 100 14.60 4.98 5.05
CA GLN A 100 13.60 4.47 6.02
C GLN A 100 12.96 3.11 5.66
N VAL A 101 13.01 2.67 4.41
CA VAL A 101 12.28 1.44 3.98
C VAL A 101 13.19 0.22 3.81
N PHE A 102 14.44 0.42 3.37
CA PHE A 102 15.40 -0.66 3.17
C PHE A 102 16.53 -0.55 4.20
N GLY A 103 16.30 -1.14 5.38
CA GLY A 103 17.29 -1.22 6.45
C GLY A 103 18.63 -1.77 5.94
N LYS A 104 19.66 -0.92 6.04
CA LYS A 104 21.06 -1.31 5.85
C LYS A 104 21.52 -2.14 7.07
N ARG A 105 21.90 -3.39 6.78
CA ARG A 105 22.60 -4.48 7.51
C ARG A 105 23.22 -4.20 8.90
N ARG A 106 23.20 -5.26 9.74
CA ARG A 106 24.31 -5.73 10.61
C ARG A 106 24.27 -7.27 10.48
N SER A 107 25.21 -8.04 9.91
CA SER A 107 26.65 -8.20 10.16
C SER A 107 27.03 -8.15 11.64
N THR A 108 26.77 -9.26 12.33
CA THR A 108 27.73 -9.99 13.17
C THR A 108 27.17 -11.38 13.40
#